data_AF-A0A524N6Z9-F1
#
_entry.id   AF-A0A524N6Z9-F1
#
_cell.length_a   1.000
_cell.length_b   1.000
_cell.length_c   1.000
_cell.angle_alpha   90.00
_cell.angle_beta   90.00
_cell.angle_gamma   90.00
#
_symmetry.space_group_name_H-M   'P 1'
#
loop_
_entity.id
_entity.type
_entity.pdbx_description
1 polymer ?
#
loop_
_entity_poly.entity_id
_entity_poly.type
_entity_poly.pdbx_seq_one_letter_code
_entity_poly.pdbx_strand_id
1 'polypeptide(L)'
;MYNYMRFRWGEGHDMDALMGELSEGFSVKRRDFPGNEVEVSLFKEDRVELMVTADRLRVHMNAHRVILSQIVEGAFTRRDMALREYVLVKYPRSRPTPFPWSFYFEPEFEVEES
;
A
#
# COMPACT_ATOMS: atom_id res chain seq x y z
N MET A 1 -11.26 4.41 12.47
CA MET A 1 -10.68 4.80 11.16
C MET A 1 -9.39 4.02 10.95
N TYR A 2 -9.42 2.99 10.11
CA TYR A 2 -8.28 2.12 9.84
C TYR A 2 -7.30 2.79 8.87
N ASN A 3 -6.07 3.02 9.34
CA ASN A 3 -4.93 3.49 8.54
C ASN A 3 -3.70 2.68 8.94
N TYR A 4 -3.17 1.88 8.03
CA TYR A 4 -2.04 1.01 8.29
C TYR A 4 -0.95 1.18 7.24
N MET A 5 0.28 1.44 7.69
CA MET A 5 1.39 1.74 6.80
C MET A 5 2.42 0.61 6.84
N ARG A 6 2.87 0.21 5.66
CA ARG A 6 3.92 -0.81 5.49
C ARG A 6 4.97 -0.33 4.51
N PHE A 7 6.13 -0.95 4.62
CA PHE A 7 7.35 -0.57 3.95
C PHE A 7 8.08 -1.80 3.45
N ARG A 8 8.91 -1.57 2.44
CA ARG A 8 9.90 -2.50 1.93
C ARG A 8 11.24 -1.77 1.91
N TRP A 9 12.29 -2.48 2.30
CA TRP A 9 13.66 -1.97 2.21
C TRP A 9 14.39 -2.71 1.08
N GLY A 10 15.29 -2.02 0.39
CA GLY A 10 16.04 -2.56 -0.76
C GLY A 10 15.51 -2.01 -2.08
N GLU A 11 15.59 -2.83 -3.13
CA GLU A 11 15.06 -2.49 -4.46
C GLU A 11 13.54 -2.26 -4.43
N GLY A 12 13.11 -1.22 -5.14
CA GLY A 12 11.71 -0.89 -5.32
C GLY A 12 10.95 -2.00 -6.04
N HIS A 13 9.64 -2.07 -5.86
CA HIS A 13 8.81 -2.92 -6.71
C HIS A 13 8.65 -2.33 -8.10
N ASP A 14 8.64 -3.20 -9.11
CA ASP A 14 8.18 -2.85 -10.44
C ASP A 14 6.66 -2.60 -10.40
N MET A 15 6.29 -1.32 -10.47
CA MET A 15 4.91 -0.89 -10.34
C MET A 15 4.06 -1.31 -11.55
N ASP A 16 4.64 -1.43 -12.74
CA ASP A 16 3.90 -1.88 -13.93
C ASP A 16 3.56 -3.38 -13.82
N ALA A 17 4.49 -4.21 -13.34
CA ALA A 17 4.23 -5.62 -13.06
C ALA A 17 3.16 -5.80 -11.96
N LEU A 18 3.27 -5.06 -10.85
CA LEU A 18 2.28 -5.09 -9.78
C LEU A 18 0.89 -4.66 -10.27
N MET A 19 0.82 -3.64 -11.12
CA MET A 19 -0.43 -3.20 -11.72
C MET A 19 -1.07 -4.30 -12.55
N GLY A 20 -0.29 -5.05 -13.33
CA GLY A 20 -0.76 -6.21 -14.10
C GLY A 20 -1.43 -7.24 -13.19
N GLU A 21 -0.72 -7.72 -12.17
CA GLU A 21 -1.23 -8.72 -11.21
C GLU A 21 -2.51 -8.23 -10.50
N LEU A 22 -2.52 -6.98 -10.03
CA LEU A 22 -3.62 -6.44 -9.24
C LEU A 22 -4.83 -6.06 -10.09
N SER A 23 -4.64 -5.75 -11.38
CA SER A 23 -5.73 -5.40 -12.29
C SER A 23 -6.68 -6.55 -12.61
N GLU A 24 -6.22 -7.80 -12.45
CA GLU A 24 -7.07 -8.99 -12.66
C GLU A 24 -8.14 -9.13 -11.56
N GLY A 25 -7.83 -8.68 -10.35
CA GLY A 25 -8.64 -8.91 -9.15
C GLY A 25 -9.13 -7.65 -8.44
N PHE A 26 -8.67 -6.45 -8.80
CA PHE A 26 -8.97 -5.21 -8.07
C PHE A 26 -9.04 -4.00 -9.00
N SER A 27 -9.67 -2.92 -8.52
CA SER A 27 -9.68 -1.65 -9.25
C SER A 27 -8.38 -0.91 -9.02
N VAL A 28 -7.47 -0.93 -10.00
CA VAL A 28 -6.17 -0.24 -9.93
C VAL A 28 -6.22 1.06 -10.72
N LYS A 29 -5.75 2.16 -10.11
CA LYS A 29 -5.52 3.44 -10.79
C LYS A 29 -4.06 3.85 -10.63
N ARG A 30 -3.39 4.11 -11.73
CA ARG A 30 -2.03 4.67 -11.73
C ARG A 30 -2.08 6.19 -11.65
N ARG A 31 -1.25 6.77 -10.79
CA ARG A 31 -1.02 8.21 -10.69
C ARG A 31 0.47 8.48 -10.85
N ASP A 32 0.79 9.30 -11.83
CA ASP A 32 2.15 9.76 -12.09
C ASP A 32 2.29 11.18 -11.53
N PHE A 33 3.26 11.41 -10.65
CA PHE A 33 3.54 12.74 -10.12
C PHE A 33 4.59 13.45 -10.99
N PRO A 34 4.29 14.64 -11.56
CA PRO A 34 5.26 15.41 -12.32
C PRO A 34 6.37 15.92 -11.39
N GLY A 35 7.63 15.58 -11.69
CA GLY A 35 8.78 15.97 -10.85
C GLY A 35 9.26 17.39 -11.13
N ASN A 36 9.59 18.14 -10.07
CA ASN A 36 10.36 19.39 -10.16
C ASN A 36 11.86 19.12 -10.02
N GLU A 37 12.69 19.85 -10.77
CA GLU A 37 14.16 19.72 -10.83
C GLU A 37 14.90 20.06 -9.51
N VAL A 38 14.20 20.60 -8.51
CA VAL A 38 14.80 21.14 -7.27
C VAL A 38 14.73 20.18 -6.07
N GLU A 39 14.03 19.04 -6.19
CA GLU A 39 13.95 18.08 -5.07
C GLU A 39 15.11 17.09 -5.08
N VAL A 40 15.97 17.18 -4.06
CA VAL A 40 16.95 16.16 -3.68
C VAL A 40 16.21 14.96 -3.06
N SER A 41 15.38 14.27 -3.84
CA SER A 41 14.66 13.09 -3.36
C SER A 41 15.39 11.82 -3.79
N LEU A 42 15.84 11.07 -2.80
CA LEU A 42 16.54 9.78 -2.93
C LEU A 42 15.67 8.67 -3.59
N PHE A 43 14.43 8.98 -3.97
CA PHE A 43 13.43 8.02 -4.43
C PHE A 43 12.78 8.44 -5.76
N LYS A 44 13.56 8.48 -6.85
CA LYS A 44 13.02 8.72 -8.21
C LYS A 44 11.96 7.68 -8.63
N GLU A 45 12.00 6.49 -8.02
CA GLU A 45 11.08 5.38 -8.25
C GLU A 45 9.74 5.52 -7.50
N ASP A 46 9.63 6.42 -6.53
CA ASP A 46 8.39 6.69 -5.76
C ASP A 46 7.42 7.63 -6.51
N ARG A 47 7.74 7.99 -7.76
CA ARG A 47 6.91 8.89 -8.62
C ARG A 47 5.64 8.23 -9.14
N VAL A 48 5.62 6.89 -9.17
CA VAL A 48 4.47 6.10 -9.59
C VAL A 48 3.74 5.63 -8.34
N GLU A 49 2.54 6.17 -8.12
CA GLU A 49 1.61 5.69 -7.10
C GLU A 49 0.53 4.85 -7.78
N LEU A 50 0.35 3.61 -7.32
CA LEU A 50 -0.83 2.82 -7.66
C LEU A 50 -1.83 2.91 -6.52
N MET A 51 -3.06 3.25 -6.88
CA MET A 51 -4.19 3.24 -6.00
C MET A 51 -5.04 2.01 -6.31
N VAL A 52 -4.98 1.02 -5.43
CA VAL A 52 -5.76 -0.22 -5.55
C VAL A 52 -6.95 -0.13 -4.62
N THR A 53 -8.15 -0.30 -5.16
CA THR A 53 -9.39 -0.29 -4.38
C THR A 53 -10.06 -1.66 -4.47
N ALA A 54 -10.34 -2.24 -3.32
CA ALA A 54 -11.19 -3.41 -3.15
C ALA A 54 -12.64 -2.96 -2.86
N ASP A 55 -13.31 -3.53 -1.86
CA ASP A 55 -14.69 -3.19 -1.51
C ASP A 55 -14.74 -2.06 -0.48
N ARG A 56 -14.05 -2.26 0.65
CA ARG A 56 -14.00 -1.32 1.79
C ARG A 56 -12.59 -0.84 2.09
N LEU A 57 -11.58 -1.48 1.49
CA LEU A 57 -10.17 -1.15 1.62
C LEU A 57 -9.63 -0.45 0.36
N ARG A 58 -8.92 0.66 0.57
CA ARG A 58 -8.10 1.31 -0.45
C ARG A 58 -6.64 1.23 -0.04
N VAL A 59 -5.79 0.89 -0.99
CA VAL A 59 -4.36 0.77 -0.79
C VAL A 59 -3.66 1.72 -1.76
N HIS A 60 -2.86 2.63 -1.21
CA HIS A 60 -1.94 3.47 -1.97
C HIS A 60 -0.57 2.83 -1.88
N MET A 61 -0.03 2.35 -2.99
CA MET A 61 1.24 1.66 -3.03
C MET A 61 2.20 2.39 -3.96
N ASN A 62 3.43 2.57 -3.47
CA ASN A 62 4.59 3.07 -4.19
C ASN A 62 5.68 1.99 -4.17
N ALA A 63 6.81 2.24 -4.84
CA ALA A 63 7.90 1.28 -4.94
C ALA A 63 8.40 0.77 -3.56
N HIS A 64 8.42 1.63 -2.53
CA HIS A 64 8.97 1.29 -1.22
C HIS A 64 7.97 1.33 -0.06
N ARG A 65 6.82 1.98 -0.24
CA ARG A 65 5.83 2.18 0.83
C ARG A 65 4.43 1.86 0.35
N VAL A 66 3.58 1.53 1.31
CA VAL A 66 2.17 1.28 1.07
C VAL A 66 1.34 1.75 2.26
N ILE A 67 0.17 2.32 1.96
CA ILE A 67 -0.76 2.87 2.91
C ILE A 67 -2.12 2.20 2.67
N LEU A 68 -2.55 1.41 3.63
CA LEU A 68 -3.86 0.78 3.65
C LEU A 68 -4.82 1.69 4.42
N SER A 69 -5.86 2.16 3.76
CA SER A 69 -6.86 3.07 4.32
C SER A 69 -8.25 2.50 4.08
N GLN A 70 -9.06 2.43 5.13
CA GLN A 70 -10.45 2.05 5.01
C GLN A 70 -11.26 3.23 4.46
N ILE A 71 -12.00 2.98 3.37
CA ILE A 71 -12.83 4.00 2.70
C ILE A 71 -14.29 3.96 3.15
N VAL A 72 -14.74 2.81 3.65
CA VAL A 72 -16.12 2.57 4.09
C VAL A 72 -16.07 1.91 5.46
N GLU A 73 -16.77 2.48 6.44
CA GLU A 73 -16.87 1.91 7.78
C GLU A 73 -17.59 0.55 7.74
N GLY A 74 -17.11 -0.41 8.53
CA GLY A 74 -17.63 -1.78 8.59
C GLY A 74 -16.53 -2.83 8.62
N ALA A 75 -16.93 -4.10 8.70
CA ALA A 75 -16.00 -5.22 8.71
C ALA A 75 -15.31 -5.40 7.34
N PHE A 76 -14.08 -5.89 7.28
CA PHE A 76 -13.44 -6.20 6.01
C PHE A 76 -14.02 -7.46 5.39
N THR A 77 -14.27 -7.38 4.09
CA THR A 77 -14.71 -8.53 3.30
C THR A 77 -13.54 -9.47 3.03
N ARG A 78 -13.81 -10.69 2.55
CA ARG A 78 -12.76 -11.63 2.11
C ARG A 78 -11.84 -11.03 1.04
N ARG A 79 -12.38 -10.17 0.16
CA ARG A 79 -11.60 -9.51 -0.90
C ARG A 79 -10.70 -8.42 -0.35
N ASP A 80 -11.17 -7.65 0.64
CA ASP A 80 -10.34 -6.70 1.37
C ASP A 80 -9.19 -7.40 2.11
N MET A 81 -9.49 -8.54 2.74
CA MET A 81 -8.48 -9.36 3.42
C MET A 81 -7.45 -9.95 2.46
N ALA A 82 -7.86 -10.38 1.27
CA ALA A 82 -6.94 -10.86 0.23
C ALA A 82 -6.00 -9.74 -0.24
N LEU A 83 -6.51 -8.52 -0.46
CA LEU A 83 -5.68 -7.38 -0.81
C LEU A 83 -4.70 -7.03 0.32
N ARG A 84 -5.18 -7.05 1.57
CA ARG A 84 -4.34 -6.83 2.75
C ARG A 84 -3.21 -7.87 2.83
N GLU A 85 -3.52 -9.15 2.71
CA GLU A 85 -2.51 -10.22 2.79
C GLU A 85 -1.46 -10.07 1.67
N TYR A 86 -1.90 -9.83 0.43
CA TYR A 86 -1.02 -9.57 -0.70
C TYR A 86 -0.03 -8.43 -0.39
N VAL A 87 -0.55 -7.33 0.16
CA VAL A 87 0.26 -6.16 0.52
C VAL A 87 1.24 -6.48 1.64
N LEU A 88 0.84 -7.23 2.67
CA LEU A 88 1.73 -7.59 3.78
C LEU A 88 2.87 -8.52 3.35
N VAL A 89 2.63 -9.39 2.37
CA VAL A 89 3.66 -10.24 1.76
C VAL A 89 4.66 -9.40 0.96
N LYS A 90 4.17 -8.46 0.14
CA LYS A 90 5.02 -7.61 -0.71
C LYS A 90 5.76 -6.52 0.08
N TYR A 91 5.17 -6.03 1.18
CA TYR A 91 5.68 -4.99 2.07
C TYR A 91 5.73 -5.50 3.54
N PRO A 92 6.74 -6.32 3.88
CA PRO A 92 6.80 -7.02 5.15
C PRO A 92 7.24 -6.15 6.33
N ARG A 93 7.65 -4.89 6.12
CA ARG A 93 8.19 -4.06 7.19
C ARG A 93 7.15 -3.06 7.68
N SER A 94 7.01 -2.91 8.99
CA SER A 94 6.16 -1.89 9.63
C SER A 94 6.89 -0.56 9.88
N ARG A 95 8.10 -0.39 9.33
CA ARG A 95 8.98 0.76 9.61
C ARG A 95 9.67 1.28 8.35
N PRO A 96 9.81 2.62 8.21
CA PRO A 96 10.51 3.23 7.09
C PRO A 96 12.03 3.07 7.17
N THR A 97 12.60 3.04 8.39
CA THR A 97 14.06 2.98 8.61
C THR A 97 14.41 1.93 9.67
N PRO A 98 15.65 1.41 9.69
CA PRO A 98 16.08 0.45 10.69
C PRO A 98 16.20 0.98 12.11
N PHE A 99 16.16 2.30 12.29
CA PHE A 99 16.23 2.94 13.60
C PHE A 99 14.91 2.75 14.40
N PRO A 100 14.98 2.53 15.72
CA PRO A 100 13.86 2.04 16.54
C PRO A 100 12.84 3.13 16.95
N TRP A 101 12.60 4.14 16.13
CA TRP A 101 11.86 5.35 16.53
C TRP A 101 10.40 5.44 16.06
N SER A 102 9.93 4.56 15.19
CA SER A 102 8.51 4.55 14.78
C SER A 102 8.06 3.16 14.38
N PHE A 103 7.16 2.61 15.19
CA PHE A 103 6.40 1.41 14.87
C PHE A 103 5.01 1.84 14.43
N TYR A 104 4.62 1.46 13.21
CA TYR A 104 3.21 1.51 12.83
C TYR A 104 2.56 0.22 13.32
N PHE A 105 1.75 0.35 14.37
CA PHE A 105 0.90 -0.72 14.85
C PHE A 105 -0.33 -0.83 13.96
N GLU A 106 -0.76 -2.06 13.72
CA GLU A 106 -1.99 -2.29 12.99
C GLU A 106 -3.18 -1.92 13.88
N PRO A 107 -4.06 -0.99 13.45
CA PRO A 107 -5.25 -0.67 14.20
C PRO A 107 -6.24 -1.84 14.16
N GLU A 108 -7.08 -1.95 15.19
CA GLU A 108 -8.13 -2.96 15.25
C GLU A 108 -9.09 -2.83 14.06
N PHE A 109 -9.48 -3.98 13.51
CA PHE A 109 -10.45 -4.07 12.42
C PHE A 109 -11.37 -5.27 12.64
N GLU A 110 -12.61 -5.11 12.21
CA GLU A 110 -13.58 -6.20 12.20
C GLU A 110 -13.45 -6.95 10.88
N VAL A 111 -13.63 -8.28 10.89
CA VAL A 111 -13.67 -9.10 9.68
C VAL A 111 -15.06 -9.71 9.58
N GLU A 112 -15.65 -9.68 8.39
CA GLU A 112 -16.93 -10.35 8.17
C GLU A 112 -16.67 -11.86 8.28
N GLU A 113 -17.12 -12.49 9.38
CA GLU A 113 -17.13 -13.94 9.53
C GLU A 113 -18.15 -14.50 8.52
N SER A 114 -17.66 -14.98 7.37
CA SER A 114 -18.44 -15.80 6.42
C SER A 114 -18.42 -17.26 6.82
#